data_AF-A0A174DMH2-F1
#
_entry.id   AF-A0A174DMH2-F1
#
_cell.length_a   1.000
_cell.length_b   1.000
_cell.length_c   1.000
_cell.angle_alpha   90.00
_cell.angle_beta   90.00
_cell.angle_gamma   90.00
#
_symmetry.space_group_name_H-M   'P 1'
#
loop_
_entity.id
_entity.type
_entity.pdbx_description
1 polymer ?
#
loop_
_entity_poly.entity_id
_entity_poly.type
_entity_poly.pdbx_seq_one_letter_code
_entity_poly.pdbx_strand_id
1 'polypeptide(L)' 'MKIDVIESNGLIKIYNCGVLILEENSYNEIVLTIKEALTTIDDLYQIEVLKEILKYIKHNEMAVA' A
#
# COMPACT_ATOMS: atom_id res chain seq x y z
N MET A 1 -12.79 2.41 4.06
CA MET A 1 -11.35 2.76 4.02
C MET A 1 -11.15 3.90 3.06
N LYS A 2 -10.18 4.78 3.33
CA LYS A 2 -9.78 5.84 2.41
C LYS A 2 -8.27 5.74 2.26
N ILE A 3 -7.83 5.23 1.11
CA ILE A 3 -6.41 5.11 0.79
C ILE A 3 -5.98 6.38 0.08
N ASP A 4 -4.96 7.03 0.63
CA ASP A 4 -4.30 8.18 0.01
C ASP A 4 -2.84 7.81 -0.25
N VAL A 5 -2.36 8.10 -1.45
CA VAL A 5 -0.96 7.88 -1.85
C VAL A 5 -0.31 9.22 -2.14
N ILE A 6 0.82 9.47 -1.51
CA ILE A 6 1.59 10.71 -1.68
C ILE A 6 3.00 10.33 -2.13
N GLU A 7 3.40 10.84 -3.29
CA GLU A 7 4.76 10.72 -3.80
C GLU A 7 5.52 12.02 -3.50
N SER A 8 6.58 11.93 -2.71
CA SER A 8 7.38 13.10 -2.32
C SER A 8 8.82 12.69 -2.03
N ASN A 9 9.80 13.47 -2.51
CA ASN A 9 11.23 13.25 -2.29
C ASN A 9 11.73 11.85 -2.70
N GLY A 10 11.15 11.26 -3.75
CA GLY A 10 11.49 9.90 -4.21
C GLY A 10 10.91 8.76 -3.35
N LEU A 11 10.02 9.09 -2.41
CA LEU A 11 9.35 8.13 -1.54
C LEU A 11 7.85 8.12 -1.84
N ILE A 12 7.26 6.93 -1.74
CA ILE A 12 5.83 6.68 -1.89
C ILE A 12 5.29 6.36 -0.50
N LYS A 13 4.39 7.21 -0.01
CA LYS A 13 3.76 7.09 1.30
C LYS A 13 2.31 6.69 1.13
N ILE A 14 1.89 5.62 1.80
CA ILE A 14 0.52 5.14 1.75
C ILE A 14 -0.16 5.35 3.10
N TYR A 15 -1.30 6.03 3.07
CA TYR A 15 -2.11 6.32 4.23
C TYR A 15 -3.46 5.59 4.14
N ASN A 16 -3.96 5.12 5.28
CA ASN A 16 -5.36 4.71 5.43
C ASN A 16 -6.02 5.60 6.48
N CYS A 17 -7.03 6.37 6.08
CA CYS A 17 -7.74 7.30 6.97
C CYS A 17 -6.81 8.27 7.72
N GLY A 18 -5.76 8.77 7.05
CA GLY A 18 -4.78 9.71 7.62
C GLY A 18 -3.65 9.08 8.45
N VAL A 19 -3.67 7.76 8.66
CA VAL A 19 -2.59 7.02 9.33
C VAL A 19 -1.61 6.49 8.29
N LEU A 20 -0.32 6.77 8.46
CA LEU A 20 0.74 6.22 7.62
C LEU A 20 0.84 4.71 7.85
N ILE A 21 0.65 3.92 6.79
CA ILE A 21 0.71 2.46 6.85
C ILE A 21 2.10 1.97 6.48
N LEU A 22 2.67 2.49 5.40
CA LEU A 22 4.01 2.15 4.93
C LEU A 22 4.57 3.26 4.02
N GLU A 23 5.89 3.24 3.88
CA GLU A 23 6.68 4.17 3.08
C GLU A 23 7.81 3.39 2.41
N GLU A 24 7.94 3.51 1.09
CA GLU A 24 8.94 2.78 0.30
C GLU A 24 9.42 3.63 -0.89
N ASN A 25 10.48 3.21 -1.58
CA ASN A 25 11.04 3.97 -2.71
C ASN A 25 10.38 3.64 -4.06
N SER A 26 9.59 2.55 -4.12
CA SER A 26 8.89 2.16 -5.35
C SER A 26 7.63 1.33 -5.10
N TYR A 27 6.68 1.33 -6.03
CA TYR A 27 5.47 0.50 -5.93
C TYR A 27 5.80 -1.01 -5.86
N ASN A 28 6.90 -1.44 -6.48
CA ASN A 28 7.37 -2.82 -6.38
C ASN A 28 7.80 -3.18 -4.95
N GLU A 29 8.55 -2.30 -4.28
CA GLU A 29 8.92 -2.48 -2.87
C GLU A 29 7.66 -2.56 -1.99
N ILE A 30 6.69 -1.66 -2.20
CA ILE A 30 5.39 -1.71 -1.49
C ILE A 30 4.71 -3.06 -1.67
N VAL A 31 4.61 -3.56 -2.89
CA VAL A 31 3.95 -4.84 -3.17
C VAL A 31 4.67 -6.00 -2.47
N LEU A 32 6.01 -5.99 -2.43
CA LEU A 32 6.81 -6.98 -1.72
C LEU A 32 6.58 -6.89 -0.21
N THR A 33 6.73 -5.70 0.39
CA THR A 33 6.52 -5.45 1.81
C THR A 33 5.13 -5.88 2.27
N ILE A 34 4.08 -5.57 1.50
CA ILE A 34 2.72 -5.99 1.83
C ILE A 34 2.57 -7.53 1.75
N LYS A 35 3.14 -8.18 0.72
CA LYS A 35 3.07 -9.65 0.61
C LYS A 35 3.76 -10.32 1.78
N GLU A 36 4.91 -9.82 2.22
CA GLU A 36 5.61 -10.32 3.40
C GLU A 36 4.78 -10.10 4.67
N ALA A 37 4.23 -8.90 4.87
CA ALA A 37 3.37 -8.59 6.02
C ALA A 37 2.14 -9.51 6.10
N LEU A 38 1.52 -9.83 4.96
CA LEU A 38 0.38 -10.76 4.89
C LEU A 38 0.73 -12.21 5.29
N THR A 39 2.01 -12.59 5.36
CA THR A 39 2.42 -13.90 5.89
C THR A 39 2.57 -13.93 7.40
N THR A 40 2.61 -12.76 8.06
CA THR A 40 2.90 -12.63 9.49
C THR A 40 1.75 -12.07 10.31
N ILE A 41 0.88 -11.26 9.71
CA ILE A 41 -0.27 -10.64 10.35
C ILE A 41 -1.47 -11.61 10.34
N ASP A 42 -2.14 -11.75 11.48
CA ASP A 42 -3.38 -12.54 11.65
C ASP A 42 -4.60 -11.65 11.96
N ASP A 43 -4.41 -10.33 12.09
CA ASP A 43 -5.51 -9.39 12.29
C ASP A 43 -6.29 -9.15 10.99
N LEU A 44 -7.57 -9.50 11.01
CA LEU A 44 -8.45 -9.43 9.83
C LEU A 44 -8.56 -8.02 9.25
N TYR A 45 -8.61 -6.99 10.09
CA TYR A 45 -8.74 -5.61 9.64
C TYR A 45 -7.45 -5.15 8.95
N GLN A 46 -6.28 -5.42 9.54
CA GLN A 46 -4.99 -5.11 8.94
C GLN A 46 -4.80 -5.84 7.60
N ILE A 47 -5.17 -7.12 7.54
CA ILE A 47 -5.16 -7.91 6.29
C ILE A 47 -6.05 -7.25 5.22
N GLU A 48 -7.24 -6.77 5.59
CA GLU A 48 -8.16 -6.10 4.67
C GLU A 48 -7.56 -4.79 4.13
N VAL A 49 -7.00 -3.95 5.01
CA VAL A 49 -6.32 -2.70 4.63
C VAL A 49 -5.20 -2.97 3.63
N LEU A 50 -4.32 -3.94 3.93
CA LEU A 50 -3.21 -4.31 3.07
C LEU A 50 -3.67 -4.83 1.70
N LYS A 51 -4.75 -5.63 1.66
CA LYS A 51 -5.36 -6.10 0.40
C LYS A 51 -5.96 -4.96 -0.43
N GLU A 52 -6.61 -3.98 0.21
CA GLU A 52 -7.13 -2.81 -0.49
C GLU A 52 -6.02 -1.93 -1.07
N ILE A 53 -4.91 -1.76 -0.34
CA ILE A 53 -3.72 -1.06 -0.86
C ILE A 53 -3.19 -1.74 -2.12
N LEU A 54 -3.05 -3.08 -2.11
CA LEU A 54 -2.62 -3.83 -3.30
C LEU A 54 -3.57 -3.67 -4.48
N LYS A 55 -4.88 -3.62 -4.25
CA LYS A 55 -5.87 -3.38 -5.32
C LYS A 55 -5.73 -1.96 -5.89
N TYR A 56 -5.57 -0.97 -5.02
CA TYR A 56 -5.38 0.43 -5.41
C TYR A 56 -4.15 0.60 -6.31
N ILE A 57 -3.00 0.04 -5.92
CA ILE A 57 -1.76 0.14 -6.70
C ILE A 57 -1.94 -0.48 -8.09
N LYS A 58 -2.47 -1.70 -8.17
CA LYS A 58 -2.71 -2.39 -9.45
C LYS A 58 -3.63 -1.60 -10.39
N HIS A 59 -4.67 -0.97 -9.86
CA HIS A 59 -5.60 -0.19 -10.67
C HIS A 59 -4.96 1.08 -11.23
N ASN A 60 -4.09 1.73 -10.45
CA ASN A 60 -3.41 2.95 -10.88
C ASN A 60 -2.23 2.67 -11.83
N GLU A 61 -1.47 1.59 -11.66
CA GLU A 61 -0.45 1.19 -12.65
C GLU A 61 -1.05 0.88 -14.03
N MET A 62 -2.27 0.35 -14.09
CA MET A 62 -2.99 0.07 -15.34
C MET A 62 -3.61 1.32 -16.00
N ALA A 63 -3.78 2.42 -15.27
CA ALA A 63 -4.34 3.66 -15.81
C ALA A 63 -3.29 4.56 -16.49
N VAL A 64 -2.00 4.25 -16.30
CA VAL A 64 -0.85 5.01 -16.83
C VAL A 64 -0.17 4.27 -18.00
N ALA A 65 -0.61 3.05 -18.32
CA ALA A 65 -0.08 2.20 -19.39
C ALA A 65 -0.81 2.36 -20.73
#